data_AF-A0AAQ0MGY5-F1
#
_entry.id   AF-A0AAQ0MGY5-F1
#
_cell.length_a   1.000
_cell.length_b   1.000
_cell.length_c   1.000
_cell.angle_alpha   90.00
_cell.angle_beta   90.00
_cell.angle_gamma   90.00
#
_symmetry.space_group_name_H-M   'P 1'
#
loop_
_entity.id
_entity.type
_entity.pdbx_description
1 polymer ?
#
loop_
_entity_poly.entity_id
_entity_poly.type
_entity_poly.pdbx_seq_one_letter_code
_entity_poly.pdbx_strand_id
1 'polypeptide(L)'
;MYVLTFLVVILVLPIKETEPMITVQQQLKDKVAAWSSSKTTNEDALKVPSKQEFAVNNIQMNMTKGAVEEKLGSSQRVTSNEYGTNWHTYYSDGYRGFVMVSYIDDKVNALYSNQNVISSKSKIKYGTPKDKVRDRLGKPITDKQKGHVKFDVQDDEFDNFHKDKIYTTTFYDKHESNNLTALLQVSEKMENRLQQQYGAPSEGLAQSFELQNFDLVNSERVQHELEPLKYSPSISETARKHSKDMAEHNYFDHNNLSGDTPFDRMEADGHDFNAAGENLAYGQTSSIYAHQGLMNSLGHRKNILKKEFNTLGVGVDFNKDRQPYWTENYTG
;
A
#
# COMPACT_ATOMS: atom_id res chain seq x y z
N MET A 1 61.97 18.96 22.92
CA MET A 1 61.35 18.93 21.57
C MET A 1 60.07 18.13 21.70
N TYR A 2 58.92 18.80 21.91
CA TYR A 2 57.61 18.16 22.03
C TYR A 2 56.86 18.38 20.71
N VAL A 3 56.50 17.29 20.04
CA VAL A 3 55.68 17.32 18.82
C VAL A 3 54.22 17.30 19.25
N LEU A 4 53.51 18.38 18.95
CA LEU A 4 52.08 18.53 19.19
C LEU A 4 51.32 17.95 17.99
N THR A 5 50.69 16.78 18.14
CA THR A 5 49.79 16.21 17.14
C THR A 5 48.42 16.86 17.26
N PHE A 6 48.03 17.65 16.25
CA PHE A 6 46.67 18.15 16.12
C PHE A 6 45.74 17.03 15.63
N LEU A 7 44.79 16.65 16.47
CA LEU A 7 43.66 15.80 16.10
C LEU A 7 42.60 16.70 15.42
N VAL A 8 42.40 16.55 14.11
CA VAL A 8 41.30 17.22 13.39
C VAL A 8 40.04 16.39 13.58
N VAL A 9 39.16 16.83 14.48
CA VAL A 9 37.80 16.30 14.61
C VAL A 9 36.94 16.96 13.53
N ILE A 10 36.57 16.20 12.49
CA ILE A 10 35.57 16.64 11.51
C ILE A 10 34.19 16.34 12.12
N LEU A 11 33.58 17.37 12.71
CA LEU A 11 32.16 17.37 13.10
C LEU A 11 31.30 17.38 11.83
N VAL A 12 30.79 16.22 11.42
CA VAL A 12 29.71 16.14 10.41
C VAL A 12 28.41 16.54 11.11
N LEU A 13 28.11 17.83 11.13
CA LEU A 13 26.79 18.31 11.53
C LEU A 13 25.80 17.94 10.41
N PRO A 14 24.62 17.40 10.73
CA PRO A 14 23.59 17.15 9.73
C PRO A 14 23.17 18.49 9.11
N ILE A 15 23.32 18.60 7.79
CA ILE A 15 22.89 19.79 7.04
C ILE A 15 21.37 19.84 7.14
N LYS A 16 20.83 20.89 7.80
CA LYS A 16 19.38 21.14 7.77
C LYS A 16 18.98 21.44 6.32
N GLU A 17 18.03 20.67 5.81
CA GLU A 17 17.49 20.90 4.48
C GLU A 17 16.76 22.24 4.42
N THR A 18 17.21 23.11 3.53
CA THR A 18 16.59 24.40 3.22
C THR A 18 15.54 24.21 2.13
N GLU A 19 14.48 25.02 2.10
CA GLU A 19 13.44 24.94 1.05
C GLU A 19 13.96 24.87 -0.40
N PRO A 20 15.05 25.57 -0.79
CA PRO A 20 15.62 25.42 -2.13
C PRO A 20 16.17 24.02 -2.41
N MET A 21 16.79 23.36 -1.42
CA MET A 21 17.28 21.98 -1.57
C MET A 21 16.11 21.01 -1.71
N ILE A 22 15.06 21.17 -0.92
CA ILE A 22 13.84 20.36 -1.01
C ILE A 22 13.20 20.51 -2.40
N THR A 23 13.14 21.75 -2.91
CA THR A 23 12.61 22.04 -4.25
C THR A 23 13.45 21.38 -5.35
N VAL A 24 14.78 21.45 -5.25
CA VAL A 24 15.69 20.82 -6.22
C VAL A 24 15.62 19.29 -6.15
N GLN A 25 15.56 18.72 -4.95
CA GLN A 25 15.34 17.29 -4.76
C GLN A 25 14.00 16.84 -5.35
N GLN A 26 12.92 17.62 -5.17
CA GLN A 26 11.62 17.33 -5.76
C GLN A 26 11.65 17.38 -7.29
N GLN A 27 12.27 18.42 -7.87
CA GLN A 27 12.44 18.51 -9.33
C GLN A 27 13.28 17.36 -9.91
N LEU A 28 14.29 16.90 -9.17
CA LEU A 28 15.08 15.74 -9.54
C LEU A 28 14.26 14.46 -9.45
N LYS A 29 13.48 14.26 -8.38
CA LYS A 29 12.54 13.14 -8.24
C LYS A 29 11.51 13.13 -9.37
N ASP A 30 10.92 14.27 -9.72
CA ASP A 30 9.93 14.37 -10.80
C ASP A 30 10.57 14.02 -12.16
N LYS A 31 11.81 14.44 -12.40
CA LYS A 31 12.58 14.07 -13.60
C LYS A 31 12.96 12.60 -13.62
N VAL A 32 13.34 12.02 -12.48
CA VAL A 32 13.65 10.59 -12.35
C VAL A 32 12.38 9.77 -12.56
N ALA A 33 11.25 10.15 -11.97
CA ALA A 33 9.95 9.50 -12.17
C ALA A 33 9.50 9.57 -13.64
N ALA A 34 9.68 10.72 -14.30
CA ALA A 34 9.43 10.88 -15.74
C ALA A 34 10.36 10.01 -16.58
N TRP A 35 11.64 9.88 -16.21
CA TRP A 35 12.61 9.05 -16.92
C TRP A 35 12.40 7.55 -16.67
N SER A 36 12.04 7.16 -15.46
CA SER A 36 11.65 5.79 -15.08
C SER A 36 10.39 5.35 -15.83
N SER A 37 9.44 6.27 -16.02
CA SER A 37 8.27 6.05 -16.88
C SER A 37 8.63 5.83 -18.36
N SER A 38 9.79 6.29 -18.82
CA SER A 38 10.27 6.07 -20.19
C SER A 38 11.01 4.74 -20.38
N LYS A 39 11.52 4.13 -19.29
CA LYS A 39 12.20 2.83 -19.32
C LYS A 39 11.26 1.64 -19.08
N THR A 40 10.07 1.89 -18.53
CA THR A 40 9.05 0.86 -18.24
C THR A 40 8.19 0.49 -19.44
N THR A 41 8.31 1.21 -20.56
CA THR A 41 7.50 0.93 -21.76
C THR A 41 8.26 0.07 -22.75
N ASN A 42 8.07 -1.24 -22.65
CA ASN A 42 8.00 -2.06 -23.86
C ASN A 42 6.70 -2.88 -23.85
N GLU A 43 5.88 -2.61 -24.88
CA GLU A 43 4.72 -3.35 -25.39
C GLU A 43 3.31 -3.17 -24.77
N ASP A 44 2.95 -1.97 -24.32
CA ASP A 44 1.67 -1.31 -24.67
C ASP A 44 1.59 0.04 -23.94
N ALA A 45 1.63 1.17 -24.66
CA ALA A 45 1.40 2.47 -24.05
C ALA A 45 0.06 2.50 -23.30
N LEU A 46 -0.01 3.12 -22.12
CA LEU A 46 -1.26 3.24 -21.37
C LEU A 46 -2.33 3.93 -22.21
N LYS A 47 -3.42 3.21 -22.48
CA LYS A 47 -4.53 3.68 -23.31
C LYS A 47 -5.51 4.45 -22.43
N VAL A 48 -5.97 5.60 -22.92
CA VAL A 48 -7.07 6.32 -22.27
C VAL A 48 -8.36 5.53 -22.49
N PRO A 49 -9.11 5.18 -21.44
CA PRO A 49 -10.35 4.43 -21.58
C PRO A 49 -11.41 5.23 -22.35
N SER A 50 -12.15 4.57 -23.25
CA SER A 50 -13.21 5.23 -24.02
C SER A 50 -14.57 5.23 -23.30
N LYS A 51 -14.88 4.15 -22.57
CA LYS A 51 -16.19 3.90 -21.96
C LYS A 51 -16.29 4.32 -20.49
N GLN A 52 -15.21 4.24 -19.73
CA GLN A 52 -15.18 4.53 -18.30
C GLN A 52 -14.16 5.62 -17.97
N GLU A 53 -14.22 6.17 -16.76
CA GLU A 53 -13.32 7.26 -16.37
C GLU A 53 -11.87 6.79 -16.26
N PHE A 54 -11.62 5.64 -15.63
CA PHE A 54 -10.29 5.14 -15.30
C PHE A 54 -10.01 3.79 -15.95
N ALA A 55 -8.73 3.55 -16.21
CA ALA A 55 -8.15 2.23 -16.39
C ALA A 55 -6.85 2.14 -15.57
N VAL A 56 -6.52 0.94 -15.12
CA VAL A 56 -5.29 0.65 -14.37
C VAL A 56 -4.57 -0.47 -15.10
N ASN A 57 -3.37 -0.19 -15.61
CA ASN A 57 -2.63 -1.08 -16.50
C ASN A 57 -3.50 -1.61 -17.67
N ASN A 58 -4.25 -0.70 -18.30
CA ASN A 58 -5.23 -0.99 -19.36
C ASN A 58 -6.42 -1.88 -18.96
N ILE A 59 -6.59 -2.21 -17.67
CA ILE A 59 -7.73 -2.93 -17.13
C ILE A 59 -8.83 -1.96 -16.69
N GLN A 60 -10.06 -2.28 -17.03
CA GLN A 60 -11.27 -1.50 -16.75
C GLN A 60 -12.31 -2.35 -16.02
N MET A 61 -13.21 -1.68 -15.30
CA MET A 61 -14.34 -2.34 -14.67
C MET A 61 -15.20 -3.05 -15.73
N ASN A 62 -15.78 -4.19 -15.37
CA ASN A 62 -16.63 -5.03 -16.24
C ASN A 62 -15.89 -5.73 -17.42
N MET A 63 -14.56 -5.62 -17.55
CA MET A 63 -13.79 -6.54 -18.40
C MET A 63 -13.95 -7.98 -17.90
N THR A 64 -13.90 -8.97 -18.81
CA THR A 64 -13.92 -10.38 -18.41
C THR A 64 -12.55 -10.80 -17.87
N LYS A 65 -12.50 -11.81 -17.00
CA LYS A 65 -11.25 -12.35 -16.47
C LYS A 65 -10.34 -12.82 -17.60
N GLY A 66 -10.89 -13.52 -18.60
CA GLY A 66 -10.12 -13.93 -19.78
C GLY A 66 -9.47 -12.76 -20.53
N ALA A 67 -10.16 -11.62 -20.66
CA ALA A 67 -9.59 -10.42 -21.29
C ALA A 67 -8.53 -9.72 -20.42
N VAL A 68 -8.59 -9.89 -19.09
CA VAL A 68 -7.52 -9.44 -18.19
C VAL A 68 -6.30 -10.35 -18.35
N GLU A 69 -6.49 -11.67 -18.35
CA GLU A 69 -5.40 -12.66 -18.46
C GLU A 69 -4.73 -12.65 -19.84
N GLU A 70 -5.46 -12.33 -20.90
CA GLU A 70 -4.88 -12.08 -22.23
C GLU A 70 -3.88 -10.91 -22.21
N LYS A 71 -4.11 -9.91 -21.34
CA LYS A 71 -3.27 -8.70 -21.23
C LYS A 71 -2.13 -8.85 -20.24
N LEU A 72 -2.42 -9.43 -19.08
CA LEU A 72 -1.51 -9.43 -17.94
C LEU A 72 -0.89 -10.82 -17.68
N GLY A 73 -1.29 -11.85 -18.44
CA GLY A 73 -0.95 -13.23 -18.16
C GLY A 73 -1.69 -13.77 -16.94
N SER A 74 -1.20 -14.88 -16.38
CA SER A 74 -1.77 -15.46 -15.16
C SER A 74 -1.46 -14.62 -13.92
N SER A 75 -2.41 -14.55 -12.99
CA SER A 75 -2.20 -13.90 -11.70
C SER A 75 -1.09 -14.59 -10.92
N GLN A 76 -0.20 -13.79 -10.32
CA GLN A 76 0.90 -14.25 -9.47
C GLN A 76 0.42 -14.73 -8.10
N ARG A 77 -0.69 -14.18 -7.61
CA ARG A 77 -1.31 -14.56 -6.34
C ARG A 77 -2.82 -14.44 -6.39
N VAL A 78 -3.51 -15.29 -5.62
CA VAL A 78 -4.94 -15.18 -5.32
C VAL A 78 -5.11 -15.16 -3.80
N THR A 79 -5.80 -14.15 -3.27
CA THR A 79 -6.04 -13.98 -1.83
C THR A 79 -7.48 -13.55 -1.59
N SER A 80 -8.09 -13.99 -0.49
CA SER A 80 -9.45 -13.57 -0.14
C SER A 80 -9.46 -12.12 0.34
N ASN A 81 -10.59 -11.44 0.18
CA ASN A 81 -10.72 -10.03 0.54
C ASN A 81 -11.95 -9.74 1.40
N GLU A 82 -12.05 -8.50 1.87
CA GLU A 82 -13.07 -8.01 2.80
C GLU A 82 -14.51 -8.10 2.25
N TYR A 83 -14.66 -8.20 0.93
CA TYR A 83 -15.96 -8.32 0.25
C TYR A 83 -16.42 -9.78 0.11
N GLY A 84 -15.66 -10.74 0.65
CA GLY A 84 -15.93 -12.17 0.47
C GLY A 84 -15.78 -12.61 -0.99
N THR A 85 -14.84 -12.00 -1.72
CA THR A 85 -14.34 -12.45 -3.02
C THR A 85 -12.82 -12.62 -2.94
N ASN A 86 -12.13 -12.71 -4.08
CA ASN A 86 -10.68 -12.80 -4.10
C ASN A 86 -10.05 -11.63 -4.89
N TRP A 87 -8.92 -11.13 -4.41
CA TRP A 87 -7.97 -10.37 -5.19
C TRP A 87 -7.07 -11.32 -5.98
N HIS A 88 -6.98 -11.08 -7.28
CA HIS A 88 -5.99 -11.65 -8.18
C HIS A 88 -4.91 -10.60 -8.41
N THR A 89 -3.69 -10.89 -7.99
CA THR A 89 -2.55 -9.98 -8.08
C THR A 89 -1.75 -10.27 -9.35
N TYR A 90 -1.48 -9.24 -10.14
CA TYR A 90 -0.74 -9.29 -11.40
C TYR A 90 0.44 -8.32 -11.32
N TYR A 91 1.61 -8.75 -11.81
CA TYR A 91 2.80 -7.92 -12.00
C TYR A 91 3.81 -8.67 -12.87
N SER A 92 4.77 -7.94 -13.43
CA SER A 92 5.97 -8.48 -14.10
C SER A 92 7.24 -8.05 -13.35
N ASP A 93 8.39 -8.66 -13.69
CA ASP A 93 9.74 -8.20 -13.32
C ASP A 93 9.88 -7.64 -11.89
N GLY A 94 9.51 -8.44 -10.89
CA GLY A 94 9.59 -8.04 -9.49
C GLY A 94 8.67 -6.88 -9.15
N TYR A 95 7.35 -7.05 -9.26
CA TYR A 95 6.29 -6.09 -8.92
C TYR A 95 6.10 -4.88 -9.86
N ARG A 96 6.78 -4.81 -11.01
CA ARG A 96 6.47 -3.80 -12.04
C ARG A 96 5.07 -3.99 -12.60
N GLY A 97 4.38 -2.87 -12.82
CA GLY A 97 3.01 -2.88 -13.35
C GLY A 97 1.98 -3.55 -12.43
N PHE A 98 2.26 -3.61 -11.12
CA PHE A 98 1.41 -4.19 -10.09
C PHE A 98 -0.05 -3.72 -10.19
N VAL A 99 -0.97 -4.68 -10.28
CA VAL A 99 -2.42 -4.48 -10.22
C VAL A 99 -3.07 -5.61 -9.44
N MET A 100 -4.02 -5.27 -8.56
CA MET A 100 -4.93 -6.23 -7.95
C MET A 100 -6.30 -6.12 -8.61
N VAL A 101 -6.90 -7.25 -9.00
CA VAL A 101 -8.21 -7.29 -9.67
C VAL A 101 -9.13 -8.28 -8.95
N SER A 102 -10.37 -7.91 -8.69
CA SER A 102 -11.37 -8.80 -8.11
C SER A 102 -12.57 -8.95 -9.04
N TYR A 103 -13.12 -10.16 -9.08
CA TYR A 103 -14.16 -10.54 -10.02
C TYR A 103 -15.48 -10.93 -9.34
N ILE A 104 -16.59 -10.65 -10.01
CA ILE A 104 -17.90 -11.25 -9.75
C ILE A 104 -18.47 -11.66 -11.10
N ASP A 105 -18.95 -12.90 -11.22
CA ASP A 105 -19.50 -13.48 -12.45
C ASP A 105 -18.54 -13.31 -13.65
N ASP A 106 -17.25 -13.63 -13.42
CA ASP A 106 -16.16 -13.52 -14.39
C ASP A 106 -15.84 -12.09 -14.86
N LYS A 107 -16.40 -11.05 -14.22
CA LYS A 107 -16.16 -9.66 -14.60
C LYS A 107 -15.47 -8.86 -13.52
N VAL A 108 -14.60 -7.94 -13.91
CA VAL A 108 -13.91 -7.01 -13.01
C VAL A 108 -14.94 -6.19 -12.23
N ASN A 109 -14.94 -6.33 -10.92
CA ASN A 109 -15.82 -5.63 -9.99
C ASN A 109 -15.04 -4.85 -8.92
N ALA A 110 -13.71 -5.01 -8.86
CA ALA A 110 -12.81 -4.09 -8.19
C ALA A 110 -11.40 -4.14 -8.82
N LEU A 111 -10.64 -3.05 -8.74
CA LEU A 111 -9.26 -2.96 -9.20
C LEU A 111 -8.46 -1.97 -8.35
N TYR A 112 -7.16 -2.23 -8.14
CA TYR A 112 -6.26 -1.38 -7.39
C TYR A 112 -4.84 -1.36 -7.98
N SER A 113 -4.15 -0.22 -7.88
CA SER A 113 -2.70 -0.12 -8.06
C SER A 113 -2.12 1.11 -7.36
N ASN A 114 -0.90 0.99 -6.85
CA ASN A 114 -0.01 2.08 -6.40
C ASN A 114 1.16 2.34 -7.37
N GLN A 115 1.08 1.84 -8.61
CA GLN A 115 2.10 2.06 -9.63
C GLN A 115 1.72 3.20 -10.56
N ASN A 116 2.71 3.69 -11.32
CA ASN A 116 2.49 4.61 -12.43
C ASN A 116 1.84 3.93 -13.67
N VAL A 117 0.66 3.35 -13.48
CA VAL A 117 -0.13 2.63 -14.50
C VAL A 117 -1.58 3.11 -14.59
N ILE A 118 -1.89 4.25 -13.96
CA ILE A 118 -3.22 4.86 -13.96
C ILE A 118 -3.39 5.72 -15.22
N SER A 119 -4.45 5.46 -15.99
CA SER A 119 -4.89 6.32 -17.10
C SER A 119 -6.36 6.70 -16.95
N SER A 120 -6.75 7.88 -17.45
CA SER A 120 -8.13 8.35 -17.37
C SER A 120 -8.52 9.34 -18.46
N LYS A 121 -9.84 9.48 -18.68
CA LYS A 121 -10.42 10.47 -19.59
C LYS A 121 -10.14 11.90 -19.13
N SER A 122 -10.17 12.12 -17.82
CA SER A 122 -9.91 13.43 -17.22
C SER A 122 -8.43 13.74 -17.05
N LYS A 123 -7.52 12.98 -17.69
CA LYS A 123 -6.06 13.19 -17.61
C LYS A 123 -5.49 13.10 -16.19
N ILE A 124 -6.21 12.44 -15.29
CA ILE A 124 -5.74 12.03 -13.96
C ILE A 124 -4.86 10.79 -14.16
N LYS A 125 -3.68 10.84 -13.57
CA LYS A 125 -2.64 9.80 -13.57
C LYS A 125 -1.87 9.85 -12.26
N TYR A 126 -1.01 8.88 -12.00
CA TYR A 126 -0.04 8.94 -10.90
C TYR A 126 0.69 10.30 -10.90
N GLY A 127 0.85 10.90 -9.72
CA GLY A 127 1.43 12.22 -9.54
C GLY A 127 0.48 13.39 -9.77
N THR A 128 -0.81 13.17 -10.10
CA THR A 128 -1.76 14.29 -10.26
C THR A 128 -2.05 14.93 -8.89
N PRO A 129 -1.90 16.25 -8.73
CA PRO A 129 -2.20 16.94 -7.48
C PRO A 129 -3.65 16.77 -7.03
N LYS A 130 -3.88 16.62 -5.71
CA LYS A 130 -5.22 16.43 -5.10
C LYS A 130 -6.25 17.47 -5.52
N ASP A 131 -5.88 18.75 -5.56
CA ASP A 131 -6.75 19.83 -6.01
C ASP A 131 -7.21 19.61 -7.46
N LYS A 132 -6.29 19.20 -8.34
CA LYS A 132 -6.60 18.90 -9.74
C LYS A 132 -7.47 17.64 -9.88
N VAL A 133 -7.31 16.64 -9.02
CA VAL A 133 -8.22 15.48 -8.98
C VAL A 133 -9.65 15.94 -8.66
N ARG A 134 -9.82 16.75 -7.61
CA ARG A 134 -11.12 17.32 -7.21
C ARG A 134 -11.72 18.24 -8.27
N ASP A 135 -10.91 19.10 -8.91
CA ASP A 135 -11.35 19.96 -10.01
C ASP A 135 -11.97 19.16 -11.16
N ARG A 136 -11.46 17.95 -11.40
CA ARG A 136 -11.81 17.12 -12.56
C ARG A 136 -12.89 16.08 -12.27
N LEU A 137 -12.89 15.49 -11.07
CA LEU A 137 -13.90 14.48 -10.67
C LEU A 137 -15.10 15.10 -9.94
N GLY A 138 -14.99 16.34 -9.46
CA GLY A 138 -16.00 17.00 -8.65
C GLY A 138 -15.72 16.85 -7.15
N LYS A 139 -16.76 17.02 -6.33
CA LYS A 139 -16.63 16.92 -4.87
C LYS A 139 -16.60 15.45 -4.43
N PRO A 140 -15.69 15.07 -3.51
CA PRO A 140 -15.73 13.77 -2.87
C PRO A 140 -17.05 13.54 -2.12
N ILE A 141 -17.49 12.29 -2.04
CA ILE A 141 -18.59 11.89 -1.16
C ILE A 141 -18.11 11.93 0.30
N THR A 142 -19.05 12.19 1.20
CA THR A 142 -18.77 12.31 2.65
C THR A 142 -19.20 11.09 3.43
N ASP A 143 -20.17 10.33 2.90
CA ASP A 143 -20.66 9.11 3.53
C ASP A 143 -20.83 7.97 2.52
N LYS A 144 -20.68 6.74 3.00
CA LYS A 144 -21.09 5.52 2.31
C LYS A 144 -22.13 4.79 3.14
N GLN A 145 -23.20 4.35 2.52
CA GLN A 145 -24.21 3.53 3.17
C GLN A 145 -23.83 2.05 3.08
N LYS A 146 -23.81 1.35 4.22
CA LYS A 146 -23.68 -0.10 4.30
C LYS A 146 -24.84 -0.65 5.13
N GLY A 147 -25.72 -1.42 4.50
CA GLY A 147 -26.99 -1.83 5.10
C GLY A 147 -27.83 -0.63 5.55
N HIS A 148 -28.14 -0.56 6.84
CA HIS A 148 -28.91 0.53 7.45
C HIS A 148 -28.04 1.63 8.08
N VAL A 149 -26.71 1.50 8.00
CA VAL A 149 -25.76 2.43 8.64
C VAL A 149 -25.07 3.29 7.58
N LYS A 150 -24.89 4.57 7.88
CA LYS A 150 -24.06 5.49 7.11
C LYS A 150 -22.71 5.62 7.81
N PHE A 151 -21.64 5.37 7.08
CA PHE A 151 -20.27 5.51 7.55
C PHE A 151 -19.68 6.80 7.00
N ASP A 152 -19.02 7.58 7.85
CA ASP A 152 -18.18 8.69 7.43
C ASP A 152 -16.98 8.12 6.64
N VAL A 153 -16.70 8.71 5.49
CA VAL A 153 -15.60 8.30 4.61
C VAL A 153 -14.71 9.49 4.21
N GLN A 154 -14.81 10.61 4.93
CA GLN A 154 -13.93 11.74 4.77
C GLN A 154 -12.57 11.45 5.38
N ASP A 155 -11.51 11.73 4.64
CA ASP A 155 -10.14 11.56 5.09
C ASP A 155 -9.23 12.61 4.40
N ASP A 156 -8.13 12.96 5.07
CA ASP A 156 -7.15 13.89 4.51
C ASP A 156 -6.19 13.19 3.53
N GLU A 157 -5.97 11.89 3.70
CA GLU A 157 -5.03 11.06 2.94
C GLU A 157 -5.65 10.42 1.69
N PHE A 158 -6.98 10.36 1.61
CA PHE A 158 -7.67 9.89 0.42
C PHE A 158 -9.02 10.58 0.20
N ASP A 159 -9.46 10.64 -1.06
CA ASP A 159 -10.80 11.08 -1.43
C ASP A 159 -11.61 9.92 -1.97
N ASN A 160 -12.90 9.88 -1.63
CA ASN A 160 -13.86 8.93 -2.17
C ASN A 160 -14.77 9.64 -3.18
N PHE A 161 -14.92 9.07 -4.37
CA PHE A 161 -15.87 9.52 -5.39
C PHE A 161 -16.85 8.39 -5.70
N HIS A 162 -18.07 8.74 -6.10
CA HIS A 162 -19.06 7.76 -6.56
C HIS A 162 -19.72 8.28 -7.83
N LYS A 163 -19.53 7.55 -8.93
CA LYS A 163 -20.12 7.87 -10.23
C LYS A 163 -20.32 6.59 -11.02
N ASP A 164 -21.42 6.51 -11.78
CA ASP A 164 -21.73 5.38 -12.67
C ASP A 164 -21.67 4.01 -11.95
N LYS A 165 -22.15 3.96 -10.69
CA LYS A 165 -22.15 2.77 -9.82
C LYS A 165 -20.76 2.23 -9.49
N ILE A 166 -19.74 3.08 -9.52
CA ILE A 166 -18.36 2.73 -9.16
C ILE A 166 -17.89 3.73 -8.11
N TYR A 167 -17.51 3.20 -6.95
CA TYR A 167 -16.74 3.94 -5.96
C TYR A 167 -15.29 3.98 -6.43
N THR A 168 -14.71 5.17 -6.45
CA THR A 168 -13.29 5.40 -6.78
C THR A 168 -12.64 6.10 -5.60
N THR A 169 -11.66 5.45 -4.98
CA THR A 169 -10.83 6.01 -3.92
C THR A 169 -9.48 6.41 -4.52
N THR A 170 -9.10 7.66 -4.34
CA THR A 170 -7.79 8.20 -4.76
C THR A 170 -6.96 8.46 -3.51
N PHE A 171 -5.81 7.82 -3.40
CA PHE A 171 -4.89 7.98 -2.27
C PHE A 171 -3.80 8.99 -2.61
N TYR A 172 -3.43 9.81 -1.62
CA TYR A 172 -2.48 10.91 -1.80
C TYR A 172 -1.31 10.76 -0.85
N ASP A 173 -0.13 11.18 -1.31
CA ASP A 173 1.03 11.34 -0.45
C ASP A 173 1.06 12.76 0.14
N LYS A 174 0.73 12.89 1.42
CA LYS A 174 0.73 14.19 2.10
C LYS A 174 2.12 14.80 2.28
N HIS A 175 3.17 14.00 2.13
CA HIS A 175 4.57 14.41 2.20
C HIS A 175 5.17 14.71 0.82
N GLU A 176 4.45 14.43 -0.27
CA GLU A 176 4.85 14.75 -1.65
C GLU A 176 3.77 15.56 -2.37
N SER A 177 3.54 16.79 -1.88
CA SER A 177 2.61 17.78 -2.45
C SER A 177 1.13 17.32 -2.57
N ASN A 178 0.70 16.32 -1.78
CA ASN A 178 -0.62 15.70 -1.91
C ASN A 178 -0.88 15.18 -3.33
N ASN A 179 0.13 14.57 -3.93
CA ASN A 179 0.00 13.95 -5.25
C ASN A 179 -0.65 12.57 -5.17
N LEU A 180 -1.45 12.23 -6.17
CA LEU A 180 -2.08 10.92 -6.32
C LEU A 180 -1.02 9.81 -6.45
N THR A 181 -1.02 8.83 -5.54
CA THR A 181 -0.09 7.69 -5.56
C THR A 181 -0.77 6.36 -5.83
N ALA A 182 -2.06 6.22 -5.48
CA ALA A 182 -2.80 4.98 -5.73
C ALA A 182 -4.27 5.22 -6.06
N LEU A 183 -4.87 4.27 -6.77
CA LEU A 183 -6.29 4.28 -7.13
C LEU A 183 -6.92 2.93 -6.78
N LEU A 184 -8.03 2.94 -6.06
CA LEU A 184 -8.91 1.79 -5.84
C LEU A 184 -10.26 2.07 -6.49
N GLN A 185 -10.74 1.20 -7.36
CA GLN A 185 -12.13 1.21 -7.81
C GLN A 185 -12.86 -0.03 -7.30
N VAL A 186 -14.08 0.17 -6.79
CA VAL A 186 -14.97 -0.89 -6.30
C VAL A 186 -16.36 -0.61 -6.87
N SER A 187 -16.94 -1.58 -7.57
CA SER A 187 -18.32 -1.45 -8.06
C SER A 187 -19.30 -1.41 -6.89
N GLU A 188 -20.43 -0.74 -7.05
CA GLU A 188 -21.52 -0.75 -6.09
C GLU A 188 -22.00 -2.18 -5.78
N LYS A 189 -21.98 -3.06 -6.80
CA LYS A 189 -22.28 -4.50 -6.63
C LYS A 189 -21.33 -5.19 -5.67
N MET A 190 -20.03 -4.89 -5.73
CA MET A 190 -19.02 -5.42 -4.82
C MET A 190 -19.15 -4.78 -3.44
N GLU A 191 -19.25 -3.45 -3.38
CA GLU A 191 -19.34 -2.69 -2.13
C GLU A 191 -20.53 -3.15 -1.26
N ASN A 192 -21.67 -3.40 -1.90
CA ASN A 192 -22.89 -3.88 -1.24
C ASN A 192 -22.77 -5.30 -0.67
N ARG A 193 -21.69 -6.04 -0.92
CA ARG A 193 -21.44 -7.32 -0.23
C ARG A 193 -20.97 -7.11 1.20
N LEU A 194 -20.34 -5.97 1.47
CA LEU A 194 -19.80 -5.60 2.76
C LEU A 194 -20.82 -4.78 3.56
N GLN A 195 -21.65 -5.47 4.34
CA GLN A 195 -22.78 -4.91 5.10
C GLN A 195 -22.39 -4.18 6.40
N GLN A 196 -21.15 -4.37 6.85
CA GLN A 196 -20.56 -3.71 8.03
C GLN A 196 -19.24 -3.05 7.63
N GLN A 197 -18.60 -2.31 8.52
CA GLN A 197 -17.31 -1.68 8.23
C GLN A 197 -16.21 -2.69 7.85
N TYR A 198 -16.18 -3.83 8.55
CA TYR A 198 -15.19 -4.88 8.36
C TYR A 198 -15.81 -6.16 7.82
N GLY A 199 -15.02 -6.89 7.01
CA GLY A 199 -15.35 -8.25 6.59
C GLY A 199 -15.48 -9.20 7.79
N ALA A 200 -16.10 -10.35 7.59
CA ALA A 200 -16.14 -11.38 8.63
C ALA A 200 -14.71 -11.92 8.87
N PRO A 201 -14.18 -11.85 10.10
CA PRO A 201 -12.83 -12.31 10.38
C PRO A 201 -12.74 -13.83 10.20
N SER A 202 -11.61 -14.28 9.67
CA SER A 202 -11.24 -15.69 9.60
C SER A 202 -9.72 -15.79 9.46
N GLU A 203 -9.15 -16.92 9.85
CA GLU A 203 -7.72 -17.19 9.66
C GLU A 203 -7.29 -17.04 8.20
N GLY A 204 -8.11 -17.54 7.26
CA GLY A 204 -7.85 -17.40 5.83
C GLY A 204 -7.87 -15.95 5.33
N LEU A 205 -8.73 -15.10 5.91
CA LEU A 205 -8.73 -13.67 5.61
C LEU A 205 -7.51 -12.96 6.21
N ALA A 206 -7.10 -13.31 7.44
CA ALA A 206 -5.89 -12.78 8.07
C ALA A 206 -4.64 -13.08 7.23
N GLN A 207 -4.42 -14.35 6.87
CA GLN A 207 -3.31 -14.76 6.01
C GLN A 207 -3.38 -14.10 4.62
N SER A 208 -4.59 -13.90 4.08
CA SER A 208 -4.78 -13.16 2.84
C SER A 208 -4.34 -11.70 2.97
N PHE A 209 -4.67 -11.04 4.09
CA PHE A 209 -4.25 -9.68 4.38
C PHE A 209 -2.73 -9.57 4.58
N GLU A 210 -2.08 -10.55 5.22
CA GLU A 210 -0.61 -10.62 5.34
C GLU A 210 0.05 -10.60 3.96
N LEU A 211 -0.36 -11.52 3.07
CA LEU A 211 0.21 -11.63 1.74
C LEU A 211 -0.10 -10.41 0.86
N GLN A 212 -1.29 -9.82 0.98
CA GLN A 212 -1.63 -8.58 0.29
C GLN A 212 -0.73 -7.44 0.76
N ASN A 213 -0.53 -7.27 2.07
CA ASN A 213 0.33 -6.22 2.60
C ASN A 213 1.79 -6.43 2.18
N PHE A 214 2.31 -7.66 2.20
CA PHE A 214 3.64 -7.99 1.67
C PHE A 214 3.78 -7.57 0.19
N ASP A 215 2.79 -7.91 -0.63
CA ASP A 215 2.79 -7.55 -2.05
C ASP A 215 2.73 -6.03 -2.27
N LEU A 216 1.96 -5.31 -1.44
CA LEU A 216 1.85 -3.84 -1.46
C LEU A 216 3.16 -3.14 -1.06
N VAL A 217 3.83 -3.63 -0.02
CA VAL A 217 5.16 -3.13 0.38
C VAL A 217 6.16 -3.28 -0.76
N ASN A 218 6.18 -4.45 -1.42
CA ASN A 218 7.10 -4.68 -2.52
C ASN A 218 6.76 -3.88 -3.79
N SER A 219 5.49 -3.69 -4.11
CA SER A 219 5.12 -2.82 -5.22
C SER A 219 5.55 -1.36 -4.94
N GLU A 220 5.38 -0.88 -3.72
CA GLU A 220 5.82 0.46 -3.33
C GLU A 220 7.34 0.61 -3.42
N ARG A 221 8.10 -0.38 -2.92
CA ARG A 221 9.56 -0.39 -3.03
C ARG A 221 10.02 -0.29 -4.49
N VAL A 222 9.37 -1.03 -5.39
CA VAL A 222 9.73 -1.03 -6.81
C VAL A 222 9.35 0.28 -7.51
N GLN A 223 8.24 0.90 -7.12
CA GLN A 223 7.87 2.27 -7.55
C GLN A 223 8.94 3.29 -7.14
N HIS A 224 9.62 3.05 -6.02
CA HIS A 224 10.75 3.83 -5.50
C HIS A 224 12.13 3.31 -5.95
N GLU A 225 12.19 2.45 -6.97
CA GLU A 225 13.44 1.90 -7.54
C GLU A 225 14.29 1.12 -6.53
N LEU A 226 13.65 0.45 -5.58
CA LEU A 226 14.26 -0.45 -4.60
C LEU A 226 13.97 -1.91 -4.95
N GLU A 227 14.88 -2.79 -4.54
CA GLU A 227 14.69 -4.23 -4.67
C GLU A 227 13.54 -4.72 -3.76
N PRO A 228 12.69 -5.64 -4.26
CA PRO A 228 11.70 -6.33 -3.43
C PRO A 228 12.34 -7.06 -2.25
N LEU A 229 11.66 -7.06 -1.12
CA LEU A 229 11.98 -7.86 0.06
C LEU A 229 11.57 -9.32 -0.17
N LYS A 230 12.34 -10.24 0.39
CA LYS A 230 12.01 -11.66 0.42
C LYS A 230 10.95 -11.93 1.49
N TYR A 231 9.94 -12.71 1.14
CA TYR A 231 8.96 -13.17 2.11
C TYR A 231 9.60 -14.16 3.08
N SER A 232 9.42 -13.93 4.38
CA SER A 232 9.82 -14.89 5.43
C SER A 232 8.60 -15.43 6.16
N PRO A 233 8.25 -16.72 5.96
CA PRO A 233 7.17 -17.35 6.73
C PRO A 233 7.44 -17.36 8.24
N SER A 234 8.70 -17.53 8.65
CA SER A 234 9.07 -17.63 10.06
C SER A 234 9.01 -16.28 10.78
N ILE A 235 9.40 -15.19 10.12
CA ILE A 235 9.22 -13.82 10.66
C ILE A 235 7.74 -13.41 10.63
N SER A 236 6.98 -13.87 9.63
CA SER A 236 5.53 -13.65 9.58
C SER A 236 4.80 -14.32 10.75
N GLU A 237 5.26 -15.49 11.18
CA GLU A 237 4.75 -16.14 12.40
C GLU A 237 5.00 -15.26 13.65
N THR A 238 6.20 -14.72 13.82
CA THR A 238 6.51 -13.79 14.93
C THR A 238 5.64 -12.55 14.88
N ALA A 239 5.47 -11.96 13.69
CA ALA A 239 4.59 -10.81 13.49
C ALA A 239 3.13 -11.15 13.81
N ARG A 240 2.66 -12.34 13.43
CA ARG A 240 1.27 -12.79 13.67
C ARG A 240 1.01 -12.98 15.16
N LYS A 241 1.96 -13.54 15.90
CA LYS A 241 1.87 -13.63 17.37
C LYS A 241 1.66 -12.26 18.01
N HIS A 242 2.37 -11.22 17.52
CA HIS A 242 2.21 -9.86 18.05
C HIS A 242 0.87 -9.22 17.67
N SER A 243 0.44 -9.35 16.41
CA SER A 243 -0.89 -8.88 15.98
C SER A 243 -2.01 -9.55 16.77
N LYS A 244 -1.88 -10.86 17.03
CA LYS A 244 -2.79 -11.62 17.88
C LYS A 244 -2.80 -11.12 19.32
N ASP A 245 -1.63 -10.92 19.92
CA ASP A 245 -1.51 -10.42 21.28
C ASP A 245 -2.17 -9.04 21.45
N MET A 246 -1.92 -8.12 20.52
CA MET A 246 -2.58 -6.81 20.48
C MET A 246 -4.11 -6.93 20.33
N ALA A 247 -4.57 -7.80 19.43
CA ALA A 247 -6.00 -8.00 19.17
C ALA A 247 -6.76 -8.64 20.35
N GLU A 248 -6.16 -9.62 21.02
CA GLU A 248 -6.75 -10.32 22.16
C GLU A 248 -6.81 -9.42 23.40
N HIS A 249 -5.75 -8.63 23.64
CA HIS A 249 -5.62 -7.80 24.84
C HIS A 249 -6.02 -6.34 24.63
N ASN A 250 -6.46 -5.95 23.43
CA ASN A 250 -6.94 -4.60 23.09
C ASN A 250 -5.94 -3.49 23.39
N TYR A 251 -4.68 -3.69 23.00
CA TYR A 251 -3.64 -2.66 23.07
C TYR A 251 -2.99 -2.48 21.70
N PHE A 252 -2.26 -1.38 21.52
CA PHE A 252 -1.54 -1.07 20.29
C PHE A 252 -0.19 -0.43 20.63
N ASP A 253 0.85 -1.26 20.70
CA ASP A 253 2.20 -0.85 21.06
C ASP A 253 3.23 -1.78 20.39
N HIS A 254 4.44 -1.26 20.16
CA HIS A 254 5.59 -2.05 19.69
C HIS A 254 6.07 -3.05 20.74
N ASN A 255 5.98 -2.68 22.01
CA ASN A 255 6.34 -3.56 23.11
C ASN A 255 5.10 -4.38 23.51
N ASN A 256 5.29 -5.69 23.72
CA ASN A 256 4.20 -6.51 24.24
C ASN A 256 3.94 -6.21 25.72
N LEU A 257 2.90 -6.79 26.30
CA LEU A 257 2.54 -6.56 27.71
C LEU A 257 3.58 -7.11 28.71
N SER A 258 4.47 -8.00 28.27
CA SER A 258 5.62 -8.47 29.05
C SER A 258 6.81 -7.50 29.00
N GLY A 259 6.76 -6.49 28.13
CA GLY A 259 7.82 -5.51 27.91
C GLY A 259 8.81 -5.89 26.81
N ASP A 260 8.61 -7.00 26.10
CA ASP A 260 9.51 -7.43 25.02
C ASP A 260 9.32 -6.52 23.80
N THR A 261 10.44 -6.01 23.29
CA THR A 261 10.50 -5.23 22.05
C THR A 261 10.28 -6.13 20.82
N PRO A 262 10.07 -5.55 19.63
CA PRO A 262 10.01 -6.35 18.40
C PRO A 262 11.26 -7.21 18.17
N PHE A 263 12.42 -6.72 18.60
CA PHE A 263 13.70 -7.39 18.46
C PHE A 263 13.82 -8.56 19.42
N ASP A 264 13.42 -8.38 20.68
CA ASP A 264 13.38 -9.47 21.67
C ASP A 264 12.45 -10.60 21.19
N ARG A 265 11.29 -10.26 20.62
CA ARG A 265 10.36 -11.25 20.02
C ARG A 265 10.99 -12.00 18.85
N MET A 266 11.71 -11.30 17.97
CA MET A 266 12.39 -11.93 16.84
C MET A 266 13.56 -12.81 17.27
N GLU A 267 14.38 -12.37 18.23
CA GLU A 267 15.48 -13.17 18.78
C GLU A 267 14.96 -14.41 19.52
N ALA A 268 13.89 -14.28 20.32
CA ALA A 268 13.26 -15.39 21.02
C ALA A 268 12.70 -16.47 20.07
N ASP A 269 12.23 -16.05 18.88
CA ASP A 269 11.79 -16.95 17.82
C ASP A 269 12.94 -17.45 16.92
N GLY A 270 14.19 -17.10 17.24
CA GLY A 270 15.40 -17.62 16.61
C GLY A 270 15.83 -16.91 15.32
N HIS A 271 15.47 -15.64 15.14
CA HIS A 271 15.88 -14.85 13.98
C HIS A 271 17.11 -13.98 14.30
N ASP A 272 18.21 -14.21 13.59
CA ASP A 272 19.39 -13.35 13.62
C ASP A 272 19.30 -12.26 12.54
N PHE A 273 19.66 -11.01 12.90
CA PHE A 273 19.63 -9.87 11.97
C PHE A 273 20.68 -8.82 12.34
N ASN A 274 21.18 -8.07 11.34
CA ASN A 274 22.08 -6.93 11.59
C ASN A 274 21.32 -5.59 11.58
N ALA A 275 20.16 -5.57 10.92
CA ALA A 275 19.21 -4.49 10.96
C ALA A 275 17.80 -5.07 11.08
N ALA A 276 16.97 -4.45 11.91
CA ALA A 276 15.56 -4.79 11.98
C ALA A 276 14.68 -3.53 12.16
N GLY A 277 13.39 -3.68 11.91
CA GLY A 277 12.38 -2.64 12.13
C GLY A 277 10.98 -3.24 12.17
N GLU A 278 10.05 -2.54 12.79
CA GLU A 278 8.64 -2.92 12.86
C GLU A 278 7.74 -1.75 12.45
N ASN A 279 6.70 -2.03 11.67
CA ASN A 279 5.56 -1.13 11.51
C ASN A 279 4.31 -1.80 12.07
N LEU A 280 3.44 -1.00 12.68
CA LEU A 280 2.14 -1.44 13.17
C LEU A 280 1.02 -0.63 12.51
N ALA A 281 -0.09 -1.30 12.19
CA ALA A 281 -1.33 -0.63 11.79
C ALA A 281 -2.53 -1.30 12.49
N TYR A 282 -3.60 -0.54 12.70
CA TYR A 282 -4.80 -1.02 13.38
C TYR A 282 -6.05 -0.28 12.88
N GLY A 283 -7.12 -1.05 12.65
CA GLY A 283 -8.47 -0.52 12.42
C GLY A 283 -8.76 -0.11 10.97
N GLN A 284 -7.80 -0.19 10.05
CA GLN A 284 -8.06 -0.01 8.62
C GLN A 284 -8.93 -1.15 8.08
N THR A 285 -9.67 -0.92 6.99
CA THR A 285 -10.64 -1.92 6.50
C THR A 285 -10.02 -3.05 5.68
N SER A 286 -8.80 -2.85 5.16
CA SER A 286 -8.04 -3.86 4.42
C SER A 286 -6.55 -3.50 4.33
N SER A 287 -5.73 -4.43 3.85
CA SER A 287 -4.29 -4.22 3.68
C SER A 287 -3.95 -3.05 2.74
N ILE A 288 -4.81 -2.73 1.77
CA ILE A 288 -4.65 -1.55 0.92
C ILE A 288 -4.67 -0.27 1.76
N TYR A 289 -5.68 -0.11 2.62
CA TYR A 289 -5.79 1.07 3.48
C TYR A 289 -4.70 1.11 4.56
N ALA A 290 -4.34 -0.05 5.14
CA ALA A 290 -3.24 -0.14 6.09
C ALA A 290 -1.91 0.32 5.46
N HIS A 291 -1.58 -0.21 4.29
CA HIS A 291 -0.36 0.16 3.56
C HIS A 291 -0.31 1.66 3.21
N GLN A 292 -1.40 2.23 2.69
CA GLN A 292 -1.46 3.65 2.35
C GLN A 292 -1.28 4.54 3.60
N GLY A 293 -1.88 4.18 4.74
CA GLY A 293 -1.69 4.87 6.00
C GLY A 293 -0.25 4.76 6.53
N LEU A 294 0.36 3.58 6.44
CA LEU A 294 1.78 3.39 6.80
C LEU A 294 2.69 4.24 5.92
N MET A 295 2.44 4.29 4.61
CA MET A 295 3.18 5.17 3.71
C MET A 295 2.99 6.64 4.07
N ASN A 296 1.83 7.10 4.52
CA ASN A 296 1.65 8.47 4.99
C ASN A 296 2.20 8.76 6.40
N SER A 297 2.82 7.79 7.07
CA SER A 297 3.60 8.02 8.30
C SER A 297 5.10 8.01 8.00
N LEU A 298 5.80 9.14 8.20
CA LEU A 298 7.24 9.22 7.90
C LEU A 298 8.08 8.22 8.69
N GLY A 299 7.67 7.84 9.91
CA GLY A 299 8.34 6.80 10.68
C GLY A 299 8.23 5.44 10.01
N HIS A 300 7.01 5.05 9.63
CA HIS A 300 6.75 3.74 9.02
C HIS A 300 7.27 3.66 7.58
N ARG A 301 7.12 4.74 6.80
CA ARG A 301 7.67 4.87 5.43
C ARG A 301 9.17 4.62 5.41
N LYS A 302 9.91 5.10 6.42
CA LYS A 302 11.36 4.87 6.51
C LYS A 302 11.69 3.38 6.56
N ASN A 303 10.90 2.56 7.25
CA ASN A 303 11.09 1.11 7.27
C ASN A 303 10.77 0.49 5.91
N ILE A 304 9.61 0.81 5.32
CA ILE A 304 9.18 0.31 4.00
C ILE A 304 10.26 0.55 2.93
N LEU A 305 10.84 1.75 2.91
CA LEU A 305 11.81 2.19 1.90
C LEU A 305 13.28 2.03 2.34
N LYS A 306 13.54 1.34 3.46
CA LYS A 306 14.92 1.16 3.95
C LYS A 306 15.69 0.21 3.02
N LYS A 307 16.88 0.62 2.59
CA LYS A 307 17.71 -0.14 1.64
C LYS A 307 18.41 -1.34 2.28
N GLU A 308 18.70 -1.24 3.57
CA GLU A 308 19.39 -2.27 4.33
C GLU A 308 18.52 -3.49 4.58
N PHE A 309 17.19 -3.35 4.55
CA PHE A 309 16.28 -4.48 4.69
C PHE A 309 16.20 -5.29 3.40
N ASN A 310 16.19 -6.61 3.55
CA ASN A 310 16.09 -7.58 2.46
C ASN A 310 15.00 -8.64 2.68
N THR A 311 14.39 -8.68 3.87
CA THR A 311 13.38 -9.66 4.26
C THR A 311 12.22 -8.96 4.96
N LEU A 312 10.99 -9.46 4.71
CA LEU A 312 9.76 -9.00 5.34
C LEU A 312 8.91 -10.19 5.77
N GLY A 313 8.43 -10.15 7.01
CA GLY A 313 7.31 -10.95 7.47
C GLY A 313 6.15 -10.07 7.91
N VAL A 314 4.91 -10.49 7.60
CA VAL A 314 3.70 -9.74 7.94
C VAL A 314 2.77 -10.64 8.73
N GLY A 315 2.22 -10.12 9.81
CA GLY A 315 1.26 -10.80 10.65
C GLY A 315 -0.03 -10.02 10.79
N VAL A 316 -1.18 -10.69 10.66
CA VAL A 316 -2.49 -10.07 10.84
C VAL A 316 -3.35 -10.90 11.79
N ASP A 317 -4.08 -10.21 12.67
CA ASP A 317 -5.18 -10.82 13.42
C ASP A 317 -6.32 -9.79 13.62
N PHE A 318 -7.48 -10.23 14.08
CA PHE A 318 -8.67 -9.42 14.30
C PHE A 318 -9.10 -9.48 15.75
N ASN A 319 -9.50 -8.34 16.32
CA ASN A 319 -10.17 -8.36 17.63
C ASN A 319 -11.63 -8.84 17.50
N LYS A 320 -12.31 -8.93 18.65
CA LYS A 320 -13.74 -9.30 18.74
C LYS A 320 -14.68 -8.39 17.94
N ASP A 321 -14.28 -7.14 17.70
CA ASP A 321 -15.03 -6.13 16.95
C ASP A 321 -14.68 -6.16 15.45
N ARG A 322 -13.95 -7.19 15.01
CA ARG A 322 -13.48 -7.44 13.63
C ARG A 322 -12.46 -6.44 13.14
N GLN A 323 -11.87 -5.64 14.03
CA GLN A 323 -10.85 -4.67 13.67
C GLN A 323 -9.52 -5.40 13.47
N PRO A 324 -8.92 -5.30 12.28
CA PRO A 324 -7.62 -5.92 12.01
C PRO A 324 -6.47 -5.15 12.66
N TYR A 325 -5.45 -5.92 13.06
CA TYR A 325 -4.15 -5.47 13.52
C TYR A 325 -3.10 -6.03 12.56
N TRP A 326 -2.21 -5.18 12.06
CA TRP A 326 -1.06 -5.56 11.22
C TRP A 326 0.24 -5.31 11.97
N THR A 327 1.17 -6.25 11.80
CA THR A 327 2.57 -6.13 12.18
C THR A 327 3.43 -6.44 10.96
N GLU A 328 4.28 -5.51 10.54
CA GLU A 328 5.30 -5.72 9.50
C GLU A 328 6.67 -5.77 10.16
N ASN A 329 7.33 -6.93 10.14
CA ASN A 329 8.68 -7.11 10.68
C ASN A 329 9.69 -7.20 9.53
N TYR A 330 10.66 -6.31 9.55
CA TYR A 330 11.70 -6.18 8.55
C TYR A 330 13.04 -6.66 9.11
N THR A 331 13.83 -7.38 8.30
CA THR A 331 15.21 -7.73 8.63
C THR A 331 16.17 -7.51 7.46
N GLY A 332 17.45 -7.29 7.79
CA GLY A 332 18.54 -6.94 6.87
C GLY A 332 19.86 -7.64 7.19
#